data_AF-A0A955BK39-F1
#
_entry.id   AF-A0A955BK39-F1
#
_cell.length_a   1.000
_cell.length_b   1.000
_cell.length_c   1.000
_cell.angle_alpha   90.00
_cell.angle_beta   90.00
_cell.angle_gamma   90.00
#
_symmetry.space_group_name_H-M   'P 1'
#
loop_
_entity.id
_entity.type
_entity.pdbx_description
1 polymer ?
#
loop_
_entity_poly.entity_id
_entity_poly.type
_entity_poly.pdbx_seq_one_letter_code
_entity_poly.pdbx_strand_id
1 'polypeptide(L)'
;MPQVVIENPVLNSPYGEPTQHFRFDDDGITDEVVSGRRISSYFVPIARPRKKGQKQLEFDTEWTKDRIEENKLVNQIRARVRIWREGGYVGVTPTTNRLLTYWTEPDREKKLFYCQVEALETAIYITEVAKKYGDAWIENQVRNANDLANPGLPRMAVKMATGSGKTVVMAML
;
A
#
# COMPACT_ATOMS: atom_id res chain seq x y z
N MET A 1 -23.25 2.83 20.79
CA MET A 1 -22.04 3.59 21.16
C MET A 1 -22.17 5.00 20.60
N PRO A 2 -21.65 6.04 21.27
CA PRO A 2 -21.64 7.38 20.70
C PRO A 2 -20.86 7.38 19.39
N GLN A 3 -21.39 8.05 18.38
CA GLN A 3 -20.76 8.16 17.07
C GLN A 3 -19.45 8.95 17.23
N VAL A 4 -18.33 8.36 16.84
CA VAL A 4 -17.05 9.09 16.77
C VAL A 4 -17.17 10.15 15.68
N VAL A 5 -16.99 11.42 16.06
CA VAL A 5 -17.08 12.55 15.12
C VAL A 5 -15.66 13.02 14.81
N ILE A 6 -15.19 12.73 13.60
CA ILE A 6 -13.91 13.24 13.08
C ILE A 6 -14.21 14.51 12.28
N GLU A 7 -13.89 15.68 12.85
CA GLU A 7 -14.16 16.97 12.21
C GLU A 7 -13.33 17.16 10.94
N ASN A 8 -12.04 16.77 10.97
CA ASN A 8 -11.16 16.79 9.80
C ASN A 8 -10.56 15.38 9.55
N PRO A 9 -11.06 14.64 8.57
CA PRO A 9 -10.55 13.30 8.26
C PRO A 9 -9.20 13.31 7.53
N VAL A 10 -8.69 14.47 7.12
CA VAL A 10 -7.45 14.61 6.35
C VAL A 10 -6.29 15.02 7.26
N LEU A 11 -5.47 14.03 7.64
CA LEU A 11 -4.31 14.23 8.52
C LEU A 11 -2.99 14.52 7.78
N ASN A 12 -2.83 14.02 6.54
CA ASN A 12 -1.54 14.01 5.85
C ASN A 12 -1.61 14.78 4.53
N SER A 13 -0.49 15.39 4.15
CA SER A 13 -0.30 15.92 2.79
C SER A 13 -0.36 14.79 1.75
N PRO A 14 -0.98 14.98 0.59
CA PRO A 14 -0.97 13.99 -0.49
C PRO A 14 0.39 13.86 -1.18
N TYR A 15 1.32 14.79 -0.93
CA TYR A 15 2.64 14.86 -1.58
C TYR A 15 3.77 14.26 -0.75
N GLY A 16 3.57 14.04 0.55
CA GLY A 16 4.56 13.45 1.47
C GLY A 16 4.19 12.03 1.87
N GLU A 17 5.17 11.29 2.42
CA GLU A 17 4.87 10.01 3.06
C GLU A 17 3.93 10.26 4.27
N PRO A 18 2.86 9.46 4.46
CA PRO A 18 1.97 9.64 5.61
C PRO A 18 2.71 9.47 6.94
N THR A 19 2.58 10.45 7.82
CA THR A 19 3.24 10.50 9.12
C THR A 19 2.28 10.31 10.29
N GLN A 20 0.97 10.28 10.05
CA GLN A 20 -0.04 10.13 11.10
C GLN A 20 -1.25 9.32 10.59
N HIS A 21 -1.99 8.70 11.50
CA HIS A 21 -3.26 8.04 11.19
C HIS A 21 -4.16 7.99 12.43
N PHE A 22 -5.48 7.89 12.22
CA PHE A 22 -6.41 7.59 13.29
C PHE A 22 -6.25 6.15 13.78
N ARG A 23 -6.22 5.94 15.10
CA ARG A 23 -6.12 4.62 15.71
C ARG A 23 -7.38 3.82 15.39
N PHE A 24 -7.19 2.52 15.15
CA PHE A 24 -8.29 1.56 15.09
C PHE A 24 -8.34 0.80 16.42
N ASP A 25 -9.52 0.70 17.01
CA ASP A 25 -9.79 -0.15 18.16
C ASP A 25 -10.75 -1.30 17.79
N ASP A 26 -11.32 -1.96 18.80
CA ASP A 26 -12.23 -3.11 18.63
C ASP A 26 -13.61 -2.71 18.05
N ASP A 27 -13.94 -1.42 18.10
CA ASP A 27 -15.23 -0.87 17.68
C ASP A 27 -15.11 -0.02 16.40
N GLY A 28 -13.90 0.29 15.95
CA GLY A 28 -13.61 0.82 14.63
C GLY A 28 -12.55 1.91 14.61
N ILE A 29 -12.75 2.89 13.74
CA ILE A 29 -11.88 4.08 13.69
C ILE A 29 -12.21 4.98 14.89
N THR A 30 -11.16 5.43 15.57
CA THR A 30 -11.25 6.40 16.68
C THR A 30 -10.88 7.80 16.19
N ASP A 31 -11.07 8.81 17.04
CA ASP A 31 -10.56 10.17 16.85
C ASP A 31 -9.11 10.34 17.35
N GLU A 32 -8.53 9.31 17.97
CA GLU A 32 -7.16 9.31 18.46
C GLU A 32 -6.15 9.29 17.30
N VAL A 33 -5.32 10.31 17.21
CA VAL A 33 -4.26 10.40 16.19
C VAL A 33 -2.97 9.78 16.70
N VAL A 34 -2.45 8.80 15.95
CA VAL A 34 -1.19 8.10 16.23
C VAL A 34 -0.12 8.53 15.24
N SER A 35 1.11 8.71 15.73
CA SER A 35 2.28 9.02 14.90
C SER A 35 2.75 7.80 14.11
N GLY A 36 3.27 8.05 12.91
CA GLY A 36 3.77 7.06 11.98
C GLY A 36 2.75 6.67 10.92
N ARG A 37 3.28 6.07 9.86
CA ARG A 37 2.48 5.49 8.78
C ARG A 37 1.73 4.26 9.28
N ARG A 38 0.43 4.19 8.97
CA ARG A 38 -0.39 3.02 9.30
C ARG A 38 0.18 1.73 8.67
N ILE A 39 0.40 0.72 9.50
CA ILE A 39 0.77 -0.64 9.09
C ILE A 39 -0.31 -1.18 8.14
N SER A 40 0.11 -1.86 7.06
CA SER A 40 -0.86 -2.52 6.18
C SER A 40 -1.39 -3.79 6.85
N SER A 41 -2.71 -3.88 6.97
CA SER A 41 -3.43 -5.05 7.45
C SER A 41 -4.70 -5.27 6.63
N TYR A 42 -5.26 -6.47 6.71
CA TYR A 42 -6.59 -6.79 6.20
C TYR A 42 -7.49 -7.29 7.32
N PHE A 43 -8.79 -7.11 7.11
CA PHE A 43 -9.81 -7.66 7.99
C PHE A 43 -10.17 -9.06 7.50
N VAL A 44 -10.10 -10.05 8.39
CA VAL A 44 -10.56 -11.41 8.13
C VAL A 44 -12.05 -11.48 8.50
N PRO A 45 -12.97 -11.54 7.53
CA PRO A 45 -14.38 -11.72 7.84
C PRO A 45 -14.59 -13.16 8.31
N ILE A 46 -14.82 -13.36 9.61
CA ILE A 46 -15.33 -14.63 10.12
C ILE A 46 -16.83 -14.64 9.84
N ALA A 47 -17.27 -15.54 8.96
CA ALA A 47 -18.69 -15.73 8.72
C ALA A 47 -19.37 -16.16 10.03
N ARG A 48 -20.29 -15.34 10.56
CA ARG A 48 -21.13 -15.78 11.69
C ARG A 48 -21.92 -17.01 11.24
N PRO A 49 -22.02 -18.07 12.05
CA PRO A 49 -22.84 -19.23 11.72
C PRO A 49 -24.27 -18.77 11.45
N ARG A 50 -24.82 -19.11 10.27
CA ARG A 50 -26.17 -18.76 9.85
C ARG A 50 -27.17 -19.24 10.91
N LYS A 51 -27.69 -18.33 11.74
CA LYS A 51 -28.87 -18.61 12.55
C LYS A 51 -30.06 -18.72 11.58
N LYS A 52 -30.77 -19.85 11.60
CA LYS A 52 -32.05 -20.03 10.90
C LYS A 52 -33.06 -19.03 11.47
N GLY A 53 -33.29 -17.93 10.76
CA GLY A 53 -34.33 -16.95 11.07
C GLY A 53 -34.18 -15.73 10.18
N GLN A 54 -35.19 -15.44 9.36
CA GLN A 54 -35.24 -14.29 8.46
C GLN A 54 -35.01 -12.98 9.22
N LYS A 55 -33.79 -12.45 9.18
CA LYS A 55 -33.53 -11.02 9.26
C LYS A 55 -32.40 -10.65 8.30
N GLN A 56 -32.62 -9.52 7.67
CA GLN A 56 -31.80 -8.80 6.71
C GLN A 56 -30.29 -8.95 6.97
N LEU A 57 -29.51 -9.06 5.89
CA LEU A 57 -28.05 -9.03 5.92
C LEU A 57 -27.58 -7.67 6.44
N GLU A 58 -27.57 -7.48 7.75
CA GLU A 58 -26.76 -6.45 8.39
C GLU A 58 -25.30 -6.88 8.22
N PHE A 59 -24.57 -6.12 7.41
CA PHE A 59 -23.11 -6.10 7.49
C PHE A 59 -22.76 -5.45 8.82
N ASP A 60 -22.77 -6.26 9.88
CA ASP A 60 -22.42 -5.83 11.22
C ASP A 60 -20.93 -5.48 11.22
N THR A 61 -20.64 -4.18 11.23
CA THR A 61 -19.30 -3.59 11.21
C THR A 61 -18.65 -3.72 12.59
N GLU A 62 -18.55 -4.95 13.10
CA GLU A 62 -17.79 -5.23 14.31
C GLU A 62 -16.30 -5.32 13.94
N TRP A 63 -15.57 -4.27 14.30
CA TRP A 63 -14.15 -4.07 13.99
C TRP A 63 -13.23 -4.67 15.07
N THR A 64 -13.53 -5.86 15.61
CA THR A 64 -12.75 -6.43 16.72
C THR A 64 -11.29 -6.72 16.32
N LYS A 65 -10.29 -6.40 17.16
CA LYS A 65 -8.85 -6.62 16.90
C LYS A 65 -8.48 -8.04 16.50
N ASP A 66 -9.23 -9.04 16.98
CA ASP A 66 -9.08 -10.46 16.60
C ASP A 66 -9.30 -10.73 15.11
N ARG A 67 -9.78 -9.73 14.35
CA ARG A 67 -10.04 -9.81 12.90
C ARG A 67 -8.98 -9.11 12.06
N ILE A 68 -7.94 -8.52 12.65
CA ILE A 68 -6.91 -7.76 11.91
C ILE A 68 -5.66 -8.61 11.72
N GLU A 69 -5.32 -8.94 10.48
CA GLU A 69 -4.08 -9.62 10.14
C GLU A 69 -3.14 -8.70 9.36
N GLU A 70 -1.88 -8.68 9.75
CA GLU A 70 -0.86 -7.85 9.09
C GLU A 70 -0.51 -8.38 7.70
N ASN A 71 -0.47 -7.48 6.70
CA ASN A 71 0.11 -7.77 5.39
C ASN A 71 1.65 -7.75 5.48
N LYS A 72 2.25 -8.80 6.06
CA LYS A 72 3.71 -8.90 6.27
C LYS A 72 4.52 -8.62 5.00
N LEU A 73 4.13 -9.23 3.88
CA LEU A 73 4.77 -9.04 2.57
C LEU A 73 4.76 -7.56 2.15
N VAL A 74 3.62 -6.89 2.26
CA VAL A 74 3.47 -5.48 1.87
C VAL A 74 4.32 -4.58 2.76
N ASN A 75 4.31 -4.79 4.08
CA ASN A 75 5.07 -3.98 5.00
C ASN A 75 6.58 -4.18 4.83
N GLN A 76 7.03 -5.41 4.58
CA GLN A 76 8.42 -5.70 4.24
C GLN A 76 8.85 -5.00 2.95
N ILE A 77 8.06 -5.10 1.87
CA ILE A 77 8.37 -4.41 0.60
C ILE A 77 8.44 -2.89 0.81
N ARG A 78 7.49 -2.29 1.53
CA ARG A 78 7.51 -0.86 1.86
C ARG A 78 8.80 -0.45 2.57
N ALA A 79 9.24 -1.23 3.55
CA ALA A 79 10.49 -0.97 4.26
C ALA A 79 11.71 -1.02 3.33
N ARG A 80 11.77 -2.01 2.44
CA ARG A 80 12.87 -2.16 1.46
C ARG A 80 12.89 -1.01 0.44
N VAL A 81 11.73 -0.65 -0.12
CA VAL A 81 11.60 0.48 -1.04
C VAL A 81 12.00 1.80 -0.35
N ARG A 82 11.59 2.00 0.91
CA ARG A 82 11.98 3.18 1.68
C ARG A 82 13.50 3.28 1.86
N ILE A 83 14.16 2.20 2.31
CA ILE A 83 15.62 2.16 2.48
C ILE A 83 16.32 2.49 1.15
N TRP A 84 15.85 1.92 0.05
CA TRP A 84 16.41 2.15 -1.28
C TRP A 84 16.21 3.61 -1.76
N ARG A 85 15.02 4.18 -1.54
CA ARG A 85 14.72 5.59 -1.82
C ARG A 85 15.65 6.53 -1.05
N GLU A 86 15.76 6.33 0.27
CA GLU A 86 16.63 7.13 1.15
C GLU A 86 18.11 6.95 0.79
N GLY A 87 18.49 5.80 0.21
CA GLY A 87 19.81 5.53 -0.34
C GLY A 87 20.12 6.14 -1.71
N GLY A 88 19.23 6.99 -2.27
CA GLY A 88 19.49 7.71 -3.52
C GLY A 88 19.26 6.90 -4.79
N TYR A 89 18.35 5.92 -4.75
CA TYR A 89 17.94 5.11 -5.92
C TYR A 89 19.08 4.30 -6.57
N VAL A 90 20.09 3.89 -5.80
CA VAL A 90 21.22 3.11 -6.31
C VAL A 90 20.73 1.77 -6.92
N GLY A 91 21.37 1.37 -8.03
CA GLY A 91 21.12 0.07 -8.66
C GLY A 91 20.14 0.07 -9.84
N VAL A 92 19.55 1.22 -10.21
CA VAL A 92 18.72 1.36 -11.42
C VAL A 92 19.53 1.72 -12.67
N THR A 93 18.91 1.64 -13.85
CA THR A 93 19.54 2.11 -15.10
C THR A 93 19.73 3.64 -15.13
N PRO A 94 20.64 4.17 -15.98
CA PRO A 94 20.79 5.62 -16.14
C PRO A 94 19.51 6.34 -16.58
N THR A 95 18.68 5.69 -17.41
CA THR A 95 17.39 6.24 -17.85
C THR A 95 16.40 6.31 -16.70
N THR A 96 16.26 5.22 -15.94
CA THR A 96 15.39 5.16 -14.76
C THR A 96 15.81 6.20 -13.71
N ASN A 97 17.13 6.37 -13.50
CA ASN A 97 17.64 7.40 -12.59
C ASN A 97 17.23 8.82 -13.02
N ARG A 98 17.44 9.17 -14.30
CA ARG A 98 17.03 10.49 -14.84
C ARG A 98 15.53 10.74 -14.70
N LEU A 99 14.71 9.72 -14.96
CA LEU A 99 13.26 9.81 -14.81
C LEU A 99 12.86 9.99 -13.34
N LEU A 100 13.44 9.22 -12.41
CA LEU A 100 13.17 9.37 -10.98
C LEU A 100 13.55 10.77 -10.48
N THR A 101 14.71 11.31 -10.88
CA THR A 101 15.11 12.68 -10.56
C THR A 101 14.09 13.69 -11.10
N TYR A 102 13.70 13.58 -12.37
CA TYR A 102 12.72 14.48 -12.98
C TYR A 102 11.34 14.42 -12.28
N TRP A 103 10.87 13.23 -11.93
CA TRP A 103 9.56 13.03 -11.31
C TRP A 103 9.49 13.47 -9.84
N THR A 104 10.61 13.42 -9.13
CA THR A 104 10.70 13.75 -7.70
C THR A 104 11.27 15.15 -7.43
N GLU A 105 11.56 15.93 -8.48
CA GLU A 105 12.05 17.30 -8.37
C GLU A 105 11.12 18.18 -7.51
N PRO A 106 11.61 18.78 -6.40
CA PRO A 106 10.78 19.56 -5.49
C PRO A 106 10.06 20.76 -6.12
N ASP A 107 10.66 21.33 -7.16
CA ASP A 107 10.16 22.52 -7.86
C ASP A 107 9.34 22.18 -9.12
N ARG A 108 9.00 20.89 -9.32
CA ARG A 108 8.10 20.48 -10.41
C ARG A 108 6.75 21.18 -10.27
N GLU A 109 6.34 21.89 -11.33
CA GLU A 109 5.07 22.64 -11.39
C GLU A 109 3.85 21.78 -11.00
N LYS A 110 3.77 20.58 -11.56
CA LYS A 110 2.72 19.60 -11.22
C LYS A 110 3.33 18.53 -10.33
N LYS A 111 3.25 18.67 -9.01
CA LYS A 111 3.79 17.64 -8.10
C LYS A 111 3.00 16.32 -8.23
N LEU A 112 3.72 15.20 -8.19
CA LEU A 112 3.09 13.88 -8.13
C LEU A 112 2.63 13.61 -6.70
N PHE A 113 1.52 12.88 -6.56
CA PHE A 113 1.12 12.39 -5.24
C PHE A 113 2.09 11.32 -4.76
N TYR A 114 2.31 11.27 -3.45
CA TYR A 114 3.19 10.28 -2.83
C TYR A 114 2.80 8.85 -3.21
N CYS A 115 1.49 8.55 -3.29
CA CYS A 115 1.02 7.22 -3.69
C CYS A 115 1.34 6.86 -5.15
N GLN A 116 1.52 7.86 -6.03
CA GLN A 116 1.93 7.64 -7.42
C GLN A 116 3.44 7.37 -7.49
N VAL A 117 4.22 8.18 -6.77
CA VAL A 117 5.68 8.00 -6.64
C VAL A 117 6.00 6.64 -6.03
N GLU A 118 5.35 6.28 -4.92
CA GLU A 118 5.56 5.00 -4.26
C GLU A 118 5.16 3.80 -5.14
N ALA A 119 4.09 3.92 -5.92
CA ALA A 119 3.69 2.86 -6.85
C ALA A 119 4.74 2.66 -7.96
N LEU A 120 5.23 3.76 -8.54
CA LEU A 120 6.30 3.77 -9.53
C LEU A 120 7.59 3.16 -8.97
N GLU A 121 8.04 3.65 -7.80
CA GLU A 121 9.23 3.18 -7.10
C GLU A 121 9.12 1.70 -6.74
N THR A 122 7.95 1.22 -6.30
CA THR A 122 7.75 -0.20 -5.97
C THR A 122 7.87 -1.07 -7.22
N ALA A 123 7.30 -0.64 -8.35
CA ALA A 123 7.41 -1.36 -9.61
C ALA A 123 8.87 -1.43 -10.09
N ILE A 124 9.59 -0.29 -10.09
CA ILE A 124 11.03 -0.22 -10.42
C ILE A 124 11.86 -1.10 -9.47
N TYR A 125 11.57 -1.04 -8.16
CA TYR A 125 12.31 -1.80 -7.16
C TYR A 125 12.24 -3.30 -7.46
N ILE A 126 11.03 -3.80 -7.71
CA ILE A 126 10.79 -5.22 -7.96
C ILE A 126 11.48 -5.68 -9.26
N THR A 127 11.49 -4.85 -10.31
CA THR A 127 11.98 -5.24 -11.63
C THR A 127 13.48 -5.02 -11.83
N GLU A 128 14.06 -3.96 -11.27
CA GLU A 128 15.47 -3.58 -11.51
C GLU A 128 16.39 -3.82 -10.32
N VAL A 129 15.87 -3.75 -9.08
CA VAL A 129 16.70 -3.52 -7.88
C VAL A 129 16.71 -4.72 -6.93
N ALA A 130 15.54 -5.31 -6.64
CA ALA A 130 15.33 -6.27 -5.57
C ALA A 130 16.38 -7.41 -5.56
N LYS A 131 16.62 -8.02 -6.72
CA LYS A 131 17.61 -9.11 -6.85
C LYS A 131 19.04 -8.69 -6.50
N LYS A 132 19.44 -7.46 -6.84
CA LYS A 132 20.77 -6.90 -6.54
C LYS A 132 20.95 -6.61 -5.05
N TYR A 133 19.85 -6.38 -4.34
CA TYR A 133 19.80 -6.03 -2.92
C TYR A 133 19.54 -7.24 -1.99
N GLY A 134 19.57 -8.46 -2.53
CA GLY A 134 19.28 -9.68 -1.78
C GLY A 134 17.80 -9.94 -1.56
N ASP A 135 16.91 -9.18 -2.21
CA ASP A 135 15.45 -9.32 -2.10
C ASP A 135 14.81 -10.17 -3.19
N ALA A 136 15.56 -11.16 -3.71
CA ALA A 136 15.03 -12.12 -4.68
C ALA A 136 13.80 -12.89 -4.17
N TRP A 137 13.58 -12.91 -2.85
CA TRP A 137 12.38 -13.46 -2.23
C TRP A 137 11.09 -12.79 -2.73
N ILE A 138 11.10 -11.51 -3.12
CA ILE A 138 9.92 -10.83 -3.68
C ILE A 138 9.53 -11.46 -5.02
N GLU A 139 10.50 -11.62 -5.92
CA GLU A 139 10.30 -12.25 -7.22
C GLU A 139 9.80 -13.70 -7.07
N ASN A 140 10.39 -14.45 -6.12
CA ASN A 140 9.97 -15.82 -5.82
C ASN A 140 8.53 -15.90 -5.33
N GLN A 141 8.10 -14.97 -4.46
CA GLN A 141 6.70 -14.90 -3.99
C GLN A 141 5.75 -14.63 -5.16
N VAL A 142 6.08 -13.69 -6.04
CA VAL A 142 5.27 -13.37 -7.23
C VAL A 142 5.21 -14.56 -8.19
N ARG A 143 6.33 -15.24 -8.43
CA ARG A 143 6.40 -16.44 -9.28
C ARG A 143 5.54 -17.56 -8.73
N ASN A 144 5.69 -17.90 -7.45
CA ASN A 144 4.89 -18.93 -6.79
C ASN A 144 3.39 -18.63 -6.86
N ALA A 145 2.98 -17.37 -6.67
CA ALA A 145 1.59 -16.96 -6.80
C ALA A 145 1.05 -17.10 -8.23
N ASN A 146 1.88 -16.78 -9.25
CA ASN A 146 1.53 -16.99 -10.65
C ASN A 146 1.40 -18.49 -10.97
N ASP A 147 2.34 -19.32 -10.53
CA ASP A 147 2.33 -20.77 -10.79
C ASP A 147 1.13 -21.47 -10.13
N LEU A 148 0.69 -21.03 -8.97
CA LEU A 148 -0.51 -21.57 -8.30
C LEU A 148 -1.82 -21.22 -9.01
N ALA A 149 -1.88 -20.09 -9.73
CA ALA A 149 -3.10 -19.58 -10.32
C ALA A 149 -3.19 -19.81 -11.84
N ASN A 150 -2.09 -19.58 -12.57
CA ASN A 150 -2.00 -19.75 -14.01
C ASN A 150 -0.52 -19.89 -14.45
N PRO A 151 0.01 -21.13 -14.48
CA PRO A 151 1.41 -21.41 -14.83
C PRO A 151 1.82 -20.85 -16.20
N GLY A 152 3.08 -20.42 -16.31
CA GLY A 152 3.71 -20.10 -17.60
C GLY A 152 3.46 -18.69 -18.14
N LEU A 153 2.65 -17.86 -17.47
CA LEU A 153 2.52 -16.44 -17.80
C LEU A 153 2.83 -15.56 -16.57
N PRO A 154 3.99 -14.87 -16.52
CA PRO A 154 4.30 -13.98 -15.40
C PRO A 154 3.36 -12.77 -15.42
N ARG A 155 2.64 -12.54 -14.32
CA ARG A 155 1.74 -11.39 -14.16
C ARG A 155 2.08 -10.63 -12.89
N MET A 156 2.05 -9.31 -13.03
CA MET A 156 2.02 -8.36 -11.92
C MET A 156 0.92 -7.34 -12.20
N ALA A 157 0.29 -6.85 -11.14
CA ALA A 157 -0.78 -5.87 -11.25
C ALA A 157 -0.60 -4.78 -10.18
N VAL A 158 -0.91 -3.54 -10.55
CA VAL A 158 -0.89 -2.40 -9.62
C VAL A 158 -2.32 -2.14 -9.14
N LYS A 159 -2.61 -2.50 -7.88
CA LYS A 159 -3.92 -2.23 -7.26
C LYS A 159 -3.91 -0.85 -6.61
N MET A 160 -4.67 0.10 -7.18
CA MET A 160 -4.81 1.45 -6.62
C MET A 160 -6.28 1.91 -6.61
N ALA A 161 -6.61 2.78 -5.66
CA ALA A 161 -7.93 3.39 -5.53
C ALA A 161 -8.33 4.18 -6.79
N THR A 162 -9.63 4.33 -7.04
CA THR A 162 -10.13 5.23 -8.10
C THR A 162 -9.79 6.67 -7.73
N GLY A 163 -9.37 7.47 -8.72
CA GLY A 163 -8.91 8.85 -8.49
C GLY A 163 -7.45 8.99 -8.03
N SER A 164 -6.74 7.92 -7.67
CA SER A 164 -5.32 8.02 -7.26
C SER A 164 -4.32 8.23 -8.41
N GLY A 165 -4.80 8.25 -9.66
CA GLY A 165 -3.96 8.47 -10.85
C GLY A 165 -3.27 7.21 -11.41
N LYS A 166 -3.95 6.06 -11.44
CA LYS A 166 -3.44 4.82 -12.07
C LYS A 166 -2.88 5.03 -13.48
N THR A 167 -3.60 5.79 -14.31
CA THR A 167 -3.16 6.10 -15.69
C THR A 167 -1.85 6.88 -15.72
N VAL A 168 -1.64 7.80 -14.77
CA VAL A 168 -0.38 8.56 -14.66
C VAL A 168 0.76 7.63 -14.27
N VAL A 169 0.54 6.73 -13.31
CA VAL A 169 1.54 5.72 -12.92
C VAL A 169 1.94 4.84 -14.11
N MET A 170 0.96 4.34 -14.88
CA MET A 170 1.23 3.51 -16.05
C MET A 170 1.94 4.29 -17.17
N ALA A 171 1.77 5.62 -17.26
CA ALA A 171 2.47 6.44 -18.25
C ALA A 171 3.92 6.79 -17.84
N MET A 172 4.28 6.61 -16.57
CA MET A 172 5.64 6.83 -16.06
C MET A 172 6.52 5.57 -16.14
N LEU A 173 5.91 4.39 -16.32
CA LEU A 173 6.56 3.09 -16.48
C LEU A 173 6.78 2.76 -17.96
#